data_AF-A0A7Z7N0M0-F1
#
_entry.id   AF-A0A7Z7N0M0-F1
#
_cell.length_a   1.000
_cell.length_b   1.000
_cell.length_c   1.000
_cell.angle_alpha   90.00
_cell.angle_beta   90.00
_cell.angle_gamma   90.00
#
_symmetry.space_group_name_H-M   'P 1'
#
loop_
_entity.id
_entity.type
_entity.pdbx_description
1 polymer ?
#
loop_
_entity_poly.entity_id
_entity_poly.type
_entity_poly.pdbx_seq_one_letter_code
_entity_poly.pdbx_strand_id
1 'polypeptide(L)'
;MIPELWLTDPDEAYAQWQRAEATGADRHAFANRSITQHCSMVSRLHDYLLARRKTVATFGADHVEGFFADSEGVAAPDYNLSALPQAD
;
A
#
# COMPACT_ATOMS: atom_id res chain seq x y z
N MET A 1 -9.75 13.10 -5.62
CA MET A 1 -9.25 12.69 -4.29
C MET A 1 -8.91 13.91 -3.45
N ILE A 2 -9.07 13.85 -2.11
CA ILE A 2 -8.73 14.94 -1.19
C ILE A 2 -7.32 14.70 -0.62
N PRO A 3 -6.31 15.56 -0.89
CA PRO A 3 -4.93 15.35 -0.43
C PRO A 3 -4.79 15.21 1.09
N GLU A 4 -5.61 15.90 1.88
CA GLU A 4 -5.57 15.78 3.34
C GLU A 4 -5.90 14.38 3.85
N LEU A 5 -6.69 13.59 3.09
CA LEU A 5 -7.13 12.26 3.51
C LEU A 5 -5.94 11.31 3.69
N TRP A 6 -4.88 11.43 2.90
CA TRP A 6 -3.66 10.64 3.07
C TRP A 6 -2.99 10.86 4.42
N LEU A 7 -3.09 12.07 4.98
CA LEU A 7 -2.45 12.42 6.24
C LEU A 7 -3.27 11.98 7.45
N THR A 8 -4.59 11.86 7.29
CA THR A 8 -5.52 11.53 8.38
C THR A 8 -5.96 10.06 8.38
N ASP A 9 -6.14 9.49 7.20
CA ASP A 9 -6.62 8.12 6.98
C ASP A 9 -6.03 7.56 5.66
N PRO A 10 -4.75 7.16 5.67
CA PRO A 10 -4.07 6.66 4.47
C PRO A 10 -4.66 5.35 3.96
N ASP A 11 -5.34 4.57 4.80
CA ASP A 11 -6.02 3.34 4.40
C ASP A 11 -7.23 3.64 3.51
N GLU A 12 -8.09 4.57 3.95
CA GLU A 12 -9.24 5.01 3.15
C GLU A 12 -8.79 5.77 1.90
N ALA A 13 -7.76 6.63 2.01
CA ALA A 13 -7.19 7.35 0.87
C ALA A 13 -6.70 6.38 -0.22
N TYR A 14 -5.98 5.33 0.18
CA TYR A 14 -5.49 4.31 -0.73
C TYR A 14 -6.64 3.50 -1.34
N ALA A 15 -7.64 3.10 -0.56
CA ALA A 15 -8.79 2.37 -1.07
C ALA A 15 -9.60 3.19 -2.10
N GLN A 16 -9.73 4.50 -1.89
CA GLN A 16 -10.38 5.41 -2.84
C GLN A 16 -9.57 5.54 -4.13
N TRP A 17 -8.25 5.75 -4.03
CA TRP A 17 -7.36 5.77 -5.20
C TRP A 17 -7.43 4.47 -6.00
N GLN A 18 -7.39 3.32 -5.32
CA GLN A 18 -7.40 2.00 -5.95
C GLN A 18 -8.67 1.75 -6.79
N ARG A 19 -9.81 2.32 -6.38
CA ARG A 19 -11.10 2.15 -7.07
C ARG A 19 -11.32 3.18 -8.18
N ALA A 20 -10.82 4.40 -8.00
CA ALA A 20 -11.14 5.53 -8.87
C ALA A 20 -10.08 5.78 -9.94
N GLU A 21 -8.81 5.52 -9.63
CA GLU A 21 -7.67 6.03 -10.40
C GLU A 21 -6.67 4.94 -10.78
N ALA A 22 -6.55 3.86 -9.99
CA ALA A 22 -5.67 2.75 -10.30
C ALA A 22 -6.16 2.00 -11.54
N THR A 23 -5.57 2.32 -12.69
CA THR A 23 -5.67 1.52 -13.91
C THR A 23 -4.51 0.53 -13.87
N GLY A 24 -4.79 -0.78 -13.96
CA GLY A 24 -3.75 -1.79 -14.04
C GLY A 24 -2.87 -1.58 -15.29
N ALA A 25 -1.77 -2.34 -15.42
CA ALA A 25 -0.82 -2.20 -16.53
C ALA A 25 -1.47 -2.21 -17.93
N ASP A 26 -2.61 -2.90 -18.09
CA ASP A 26 -3.42 -2.96 -19.32
C ASP A 26 -4.58 -1.96 -19.39
N ARG A 27 -4.56 -0.91 -18.55
CA ARG A 27 -5.67 0.06 -18.36
C ARG A 27 -6.99 -0.57 -17.92
N HIS A 28 -6.94 -1.80 -17.41
CA HIS A 28 -8.09 -2.50 -16.86
C HIS A 28 -8.17 -2.29 -15.35
N ALA A 29 -9.40 -2.20 -14.83
CA ALA A 29 -9.63 -2.20 -13.40
C ALA A 29 -9.04 -3.47 -12.77
N PHE A 30 -8.41 -3.33 -11.60
CA PHE A 30 -7.92 -4.47 -10.84
C PHE A 30 -9.09 -5.39 -10.45
N ALA A 31 -8.84 -6.71 -10.44
CA ALA A 31 -9.79 -7.64 -9.86
C ALA A 31 -10.01 -7.33 -8.37
N ASN A 32 -11.23 -7.48 -7.86
CA ASN A 32 -11.58 -7.19 -6.45
C ASN A 32 -10.61 -7.85 -5.45
N ARG A 33 -10.16 -9.08 -5.72
CA ARG A 33 -9.19 -9.78 -4.86
C ARG A 33 -7.83 -9.07 -4.79
N SER A 34 -7.35 -8.51 -5.90
CA SER A 34 -6.10 -7.74 -5.95
C SER A 34 -6.25 -6.40 -5.22
N ILE A 35 -7.41 -5.74 -5.36
CA ILE A 35 -7.75 -4.54 -4.57
C ILE A 35 -7.69 -4.85 -3.08
N THR A 36 -8.34 -5.92 -2.62
CA THR A 36 -8.32 -6.32 -1.21
C THR A 36 -6.91 -6.61 -0.71
N GLN A 37 -6.09 -7.34 -1.48
CA GLN A 37 -4.71 -7.62 -1.09
C GLN A 37 -3.87 -6.35 -0.95
N HIS A 38 -3.95 -5.44 -1.92
CA HIS A 38 -3.19 -4.19 -1.89
C HIS A 38 -3.63 -3.29 -0.73
N CYS A 39 -4.94 -3.18 -0.46
CA CYS A 39 -5.44 -2.49 0.72
C CYS A 39 -4.88 -3.10 2.01
N SER A 40 -4.92 -4.43 2.15
CA SER A 40 -4.36 -5.09 3.34
C SER A 40 -2.85 -4.89 3.49
N MET A 41 -2.11 -4.82 2.39
CA MET A 41 -0.67 -4.51 2.40
C MET A 41 -0.41 -3.09 2.91
N VAL A 42 -1.19 -2.12 2.42
CA VAL A 42 -1.08 -0.72 2.86
C VAL A 42 -1.44 -0.55 4.32
N SER A 43 -2.48 -1.23 4.81
CA SER A 43 -2.81 -1.19 6.25
C SER A 43 -1.70 -1.77 7.11
N ARG A 44 -1.07 -2.87 6.67
CA ARG A 44 0.09 -3.43 7.38
C ARG A 44 1.27 -2.45 7.38
N LEU A 45 1.52 -1.76 6.27
CA LEU A 45 2.56 -0.73 6.19
C LEU A 45 2.23 0.44 7.13
N HIS A 46 0.98 0.89 7.16
CA HIS A 46 0.53 1.95 8.05
C HIS A 46 0.78 1.59 9.52
N ASP A 47 0.36 0.40 9.95
CA ASP A 47 0.63 -0.11 11.31
C ASP A 47 2.14 -0.16 11.62
N TYR A 48 2.94 -0.63 10.65
CA TYR A 48 4.40 -0.70 10.77
C TYR A 48 5.04 0.68 10.98
N LEU A 49 4.55 1.70 10.27
CA LEU A 49 5.01 3.08 10.39
C LEU A 49 4.59 3.69 11.73
N LEU A 50 3.34 3.48 12.15
CA LEU A 50 2.84 3.98 13.45
C LEU A 50 3.65 3.41 14.62
N ALA A 51 3.98 2.12 14.59
CA ALA A 51 4.85 1.48 15.59
C ALA A 51 6.24 2.14 15.70
N ARG A 52 6.70 2.81 14.64
CA ARG A 52 7.98 3.53 14.56
C ARG A 52 7.83 5.05 14.66
N ARG A 53 6.63 5.54 15.01
CA ARG A 53 6.27 6.97 15.08
C ARG A 53 6.54 7.71 13.77
N LYS A 54 6.25 7.04 12.66
CA LYS A 54 6.30 7.58 11.30
C LYS A 54 4.90 7.64 10.70
N THR A 55 4.78 8.43 9.65
CA THR A 55 3.56 8.62 8.86
C THR A 55 3.89 8.47 7.37
N VAL A 56 2.86 8.39 6.52
CA VAL A 56 3.03 8.41 5.05
C VAL A 56 3.71 9.69 4.54
N ALA A 57 3.78 10.75 5.34
CA ALA A 57 4.49 11.99 5.00
C ALA A 57 5.95 12.04 5.48
N THR A 58 6.36 11.11 6.35
CA THR A 58 7.65 11.19 7.08
C THR A 58 8.49 9.92 7.04
N PHE A 59 8.01 8.86 6.38
CA PHE A 59 8.77 7.63 6.18
C PHE A 59 9.91 7.83 5.18
N GLY A 60 10.94 6.99 5.28
CA GLY A 60 12.10 6.96 4.40
C GLY A 60 12.33 5.57 3.81
N ALA A 61 13.31 5.45 2.91
CA ALA A 61 13.64 4.19 2.25
C ALA A 61 13.99 3.06 3.24
N ASP A 62 14.67 3.40 4.33
CA ASP A 62 14.98 2.50 5.45
C ASP A 62 13.74 1.84 6.07
N HIS A 63 12.64 2.58 6.15
CA HIS A 63 11.38 2.06 6.70
C HIS A 63 10.70 1.11 5.72
N VAL A 64 10.81 1.37 4.41
CA VAL A 64 10.26 0.50 3.36
C VAL A 64 11.04 -0.81 3.30
N GLU A 65 12.37 -0.73 3.27
CA GLU A 65 13.25 -1.91 3.31
C GLU A 65 13.00 -2.73 4.59
N GLY A 66 12.91 -2.06 5.73
CA GLY A 66 12.60 -2.71 7.01
C GLY A 66 11.22 -3.35 7.06
N PHE A 67 10.21 -2.78 6.39
CA PHE A 67 8.87 -3.37 6.30
C PHE A 67 8.91 -4.70 5.54
N PHE A 68 9.59 -4.72 4.39
CA PHE A 68 9.73 -5.95 3.60
C PHE A 68 10.53 -7.01 4.38
N ALA A 69 11.65 -6.63 5.01
CA ALA A 69 12.44 -7.55 5.82
C ALA A 69 11.67 -8.17 7.01
N ASP A 70 10.77 -7.41 7.64
CA ASP A 70 9.90 -7.90 8.73
C ASP A 70 8.76 -8.80 8.21
N SER A 71 8.34 -8.61 6.96
CA SER A 71 7.32 -9.45 6.32
C SER A 71 7.84 -10.80 5.82
N GLU A 72 9.11 -10.90 5.44
CA GLU A 72 9.74 -12.18 5.02
C GLU A 72 9.75 -13.24 6.14
N GLY A 73 9.61 -12.84 7.42
CA GLY A 73 9.54 -13.74 8.58
C GLY A 73 8.14 -14.29 8.90
N VAL A 74 7.07 -13.65 8.40
CA VAL A 74 5.68 -14.10 8.55
C VAL A 74 5.20 -14.46 7.16
N ALA A 75 5.20 -15.76 6.81
CA ALA A 75 4.77 -16.32 5.52
C ALA A 75 3.96 -15.30 4.71
N ALA A 76 4.64 -14.60 3.80
CA ALA A 76 4.03 -13.53 3.04
C ALA A 76 2.74 -14.10 2.44
N PRO A 77 1.56 -13.47 2.65
CA PRO A 77 0.41 -13.82 1.84
C PRO A 77 0.84 -13.64 0.37
N ASP A 78 0.20 -14.36 -0.56
CA ASP A 78 0.60 -14.43 -1.98
C ASP A 78 0.45 -13.10 -2.74
N TYR A 79 0.97 -11.99 -2.19
CA TYR A 79 1.09 -10.69 -2.81
C TYR A 79 1.68 -10.94 -4.18
N ASN A 80 0.81 -10.81 -5.18
CA ASN A 80 1.23 -10.95 -6.55
C ASN A 80 2.07 -9.70 -6.86
N LEU A 81 3.37 -9.78 -6.60
CA LEU A 81 4.32 -8.68 -6.78
C LEU A 81 4.37 -8.18 -8.24
N SER A 82 3.88 -8.98 -9.20
CA SER A 82 3.70 -8.54 -10.59
C SER A 82 2.52 -7.56 -10.80
N ALA A 83 1.70 -7.33 -9.79
CA ALA A 83 0.58 -6.38 -9.81
C ALA A 83 0.89 -5.05 -9.12
N LEU A 84 2.11 -4.86 -8.60
CA LEU A 84 2.54 -3.57 -8.07
C LEU A 84 2.64 -2.54 -9.20
N PRO A 85 2.11 -1.32 -9.03
CA PRO A 85 2.26 -0.27 -10.02
C PRO A 85 3.76 -0.03 -10.25
N GLN A 86 4.20 -0.22 -11.49
CA GLN A 86 5.55 0.20 -11.88
C GLN A 86 5.52 1.73 -11.94
N ALA A 87 6.43 2.37 -11.20
CA ALA A 87 6.63 3.80 -11.34
C ALA A 87 7.27 4.05 -12.72
N ASP A 88 6.62 4.89 -13.53
CA ASP A 88 7.22 5.49 -14.73
C ASP A 88 8.39 6.42 -14.36
#